data_AF-X1QX32-F1
#
_entry.id   AF-X1QX32-F1
#
_cell.length_a   1.000
_cell.length_b   1.000
_cell.length_c   1.000
_cell.angle_alpha   90.00
_cell.angle_beta   90.00
_cell.angle_gamma   90.00
#
_symmetry.space_group_name_H-M   'P 1'
#
loop_
_entity.id
_entity.type
_entity.pdbx_description
1 polymer ?
#
loop_
_entity_poly.entity_id
_entity_poly.type
_entity_poly.pdbx_seq_one_letter_code
_entity_poly.pdbx_strand_id
1 'polypeptide(L)' 'MKNQIELGDITADVVLKDIKNIHLSVYPPSGNVRISAPLHMNI' A
#
# COMPACT_ATOMS: atom_id res chain seq x y z
N MET A 1 7.25 -8.22 -8.84
CA MET A 1 6.57 -8.85 -7.70
C MET A 1 5.59 -7.83 -7.13
N LYS A 2 4.30 -8.18 -7.00
CA LYS A 2 3.32 -7.30 -6.37
C LYS A 2 3.42 -7.54 -4.88
N ASN A 3 3.74 -6.50 -4.14
CA ASN A 3 3.73 -6.57 -2.70
C ASN A 3 2.32 -6.22 -2.25
N GLN A 4 1.65 -7.13 -1.56
CA GLN A 4 0.29 -6.93 -1.08
C GLN A 4 0.27 -7.07 0.43
N ILE A 5 -0.51 -6.23 1.08
CA ILE A 5 -0.74 -6.28 2.53
C ILE A 5 -2.24 -6.40 2.75
N GLU A 6 -2.63 -7.26 3.69
CA GLU A 6 -4.01 -7.34 4.15
C GLU A 6 -4.26 -6.28 5.22
N LEU A 7 -5.21 -5.39 4.96
CA LEU A 7 -5.73 -4.41 5.90
C LEU A 7 -7.14 -4.86 6.33
N GLY A 8 -7.20 -5.70 7.36
CA GLY A 8 -8.45 -6.39 7.71
C GLY A 8 -8.90 -7.27 6.54
N ASP A 9 -10.10 -7.01 6.02
CA ASP A 9 -10.67 -7.76 4.88
C ASP A 9 -10.31 -7.18 3.50
N ILE A 10 -9.46 -6.16 3.44
CA ILE A 10 -9.09 -5.47 2.19
C ILE A 10 -7.65 -5.79 1.79
N THR A 11 -7.45 -6.31 0.58
CA THR A 11 -6.12 -6.47 -0.01
C THR A 11 -5.64 -5.14 -0.59
N ALA A 12 -4.57 -4.59 -0.04
CA ALA A 12 -3.94 -3.36 -0.49
C ALA A 12 -2.71 -3.63 -1.36
N ASP A 13 -2.63 -2.97 -2.51
CA ASP A 13 -1.42 -3.03 -3.36
C ASP A 13 -0.37 -2.03 -2.88
N VAL A 14 0.81 -2.57 -2.55
CA VAL A 14 1.98 -1.80 -2.12
C VAL A 14 2.94 -1.59 -3.27
N VAL A 15 3.33 -0.34 -3.46
CA VAL A 15 4.38 0.07 -4.37
C VAL A 15 5.54 0.64 -3.57
N LEU A 16 6.68 -0.04 -3.61
CA LEU A 16 7.91 0.47 -3.01
C LEU A 16 8.48 1.60 -3.90
N LYS A 17 8.78 2.74 -3.30
CA LYS A 17 9.28 3.95 -3.96
C LYS A 17 10.32 4.63 -3.08
N ASP A 18 11.16 5.47 -3.68
CA ASP A 18 12.09 6.32 -2.92
C ASP A 18 11.34 7.52 -2.31
N ILE A 19 10.59 7.24 -1.24
CA ILE A 19 9.82 8.22 -0.46
C ILE A 19 10.18 8.06 1.02
N LYS A 20 10.12 9.17 1.77
CA LYS A 20 10.43 9.14 3.21
C LYS A 20 9.28 8.55 4.04
N ASN A 21 8.04 8.82 3.64
CA ASN A 21 6.85 8.49 4.39
C ASN A 21 5.93 7.58 3.58
N ILE A 22 5.15 6.75 4.28
CA ILE A 22 4.13 5.91 3.67
C ILE A 22 2.93 6.78 3.26
N HIS A 23 2.43 6.58 2.05
CA HIS A 23 1.20 7.22 1.58
C HIS A 23 0.14 6.15 1.31
N LEU A 24 -0.96 6.22 2.06
CA LEU A 24 -2.12 5.35 1.91
C LEU A 24 -3.26 6.16 1.26
N SER A 25 -3.84 5.62 0.21
CA SER A 25 -5.00 6.19 -0.46
C SER A 25 -6.10 5.15 -0.53
N VAL A 26 -7.28 5.52 -0.04
CA VAL A 26 -8.48 4.70 -0.11
C VAL A 26 -9.37 5.30 -1.18
N TYR A 27 -9.90 4.46 -2.06
CA TYR A 27 -10.86 4.84 -3.09
C TYR A 27 -12.23 4.22 -2.75
N PRO A 28 -13.13 4.98 -2.12
CA PRO A 28 -14.55 4.62 -2.01
C PRO A 28 -15.20 4.58 -3.39
N PRO A 29 -16.31 3.83 -3.58
CA PRO A 29 -17.04 3.04 -2.57
C PRO A 29 -16.51 1.60 -2.42
N SER A 30 -15.76 1.09 -3.39
CA SER A 30 -15.31 -0.31 -3.45
C SER A 30 -14.19 -0.66 -2.46
N GLY A 31 -13.64 0.33 -1.75
CA GLY A 31 -12.59 0.12 -0.77
C GLY A 31 -11.24 -0.25 -1.39
N ASN A 32 -10.96 0.14 -2.63
CA ASN A 32 -9.65 -0.11 -3.22
C ASN A 32 -8.59 0.70 -2.44
N VAL A 33 -7.58 0.03 -1.90
CA VAL A 33 -6.51 0.67 -1.12
C VAL A 33 -5.20 0.56 -1.87
N ARG A 34 -4.50 1.69 -1.98
CA ARG A 34 -3.16 1.75 -2.56
C ARG A 34 -2.18 2.32 -1.55
N ILE A 35 -1.05 1.66 -1.40
CA ILE A 35 0.01 2.05 -0.48
C ILE A 35 1.26 2.34 -1.29
N SER A 36 1.88 3.49 -1.06
CA SER A 36 3.26 3.74 -1.46
C SER A 36 4.12 3.68 -0.21
N ALA A 37 5.16 2.85 -0.22
CA ALA A 37 6.05 2.66 0.93
C ALA A 37 7.52 2.90 0.53
N PRO A 38 8.40 3.26 1.47
CA PRO A 38 9.83 3.41 1.21
C PRO A 38 10.50 2.11 0.75
N LEU A 39 11.50 2.19 -0.15
CA LEU A 39 12.26 1.03 -0.65
C LEU A 39 12.93 0.19 0.45
N HIS A 40 13.27 0.80 1.59
CA HIS A 40 13.95 0.14 2.70
C HIS A 40 12.98 -0.52 3.69
N MET A 41 11.67 -0.44 3.46
CA MET A 41 10.69 -1.07 4.31
C MET A 41 10.62 -2.56 4.01
N ASN A 42 10.76 -3.38 5.06
CA ASN A 42 10.52 -4.81 4.97
C ASN A 42 9.04 -5.06 5.26
N ILE A 43 8.34 -5.69 4.33
CA ILE A 43 6.88 -5.84 4.27
C ILE A 43 6.51 -7.32 4.19
#